data_AF-A0A1I2SNY9-F1
#
_entry.id   AF-A0A1I2SNY9-F1
#
_cell.length_a   1.000
_cell.length_b   1.000
_cell.length_c   1.000
_cell.angle_alpha   90.00
_cell.angle_beta   90.00
_cell.angle_gamma   90.00
#
_symmetry.space_group_name_H-M   'P 1'
#
loop_
_entity.id
_entity.type
_entity.pdbx_description
1 polymer ?
#
loop_
_entity_poly.entity_id
_entity_poly.type
_entity_poly.pdbx_seq_one_letter_code
_entity_poly.pdbx_strand_id
1 'polypeptide(L)'
;MPFRPTAEHRRNVKGVIYPLTAAVARRYGIRNDGAYPIGAFYTLHIDNRIWSCVGGIWFRPSDPLTIENRNVKEEDIVLFLRAIESGEPTQLRSGKAVTWEAIPQAEASELPDS
;
A
#
# COMPACT_ATOMS: atom_id res chain seq x y z
N MET A 1 -6.66 13.66 3.91
CA MET A 1 -7.44 12.52 3.39
C MET A 1 -6.51 11.66 2.57
N PRO A 2 -6.33 10.36 2.88
CA PRO A 2 -5.39 9.52 2.17
C PRO A 2 -5.99 8.96 0.88
N PHE A 3 -5.11 8.59 -0.06
CA PHE A 3 -5.45 8.11 -1.38
C PHE A 3 -4.85 6.73 -1.64
N ARG A 4 -5.53 5.96 -2.49
CA ARG A 4 -5.11 4.63 -2.96
C ARG A 4 -5.14 4.56 -4.48
N PRO A 5 -4.36 3.67 -5.13
CA PRO A 5 -4.44 3.52 -6.57
C PRO A 5 -5.83 3.09 -6.98
N THR A 6 -6.33 3.53 -8.14
CA THR A 6 -7.59 3.05 -8.71
C THR A 6 -7.53 1.55 -8.99
N ALA A 7 -8.70 0.90 -9.03
CA ALA A 7 -8.82 -0.56 -9.11
C ALA A 7 -8.02 -1.19 -10.27
N GLU A 8 -7.87 -0.51 -11.42
CA GLU A 8 -7.10 -0.98 -12.57
C GLU A 8 -5.63 -1.26 -12.23
N HIS A 9 -5.04 -0.48 -11.32
CA HIS A 9 -3.62 -0.54 -11.00
C HIS A 9 -3.29 -1.56 -9.90
N ARG A 10 -4.31 -2.04 -9.15
CA ARG A 10 -4.14 -2.92 -7.97
C ARG A 10 -3.70 -4.35 -8.30
N ARG A 11 -3.55 -4.70 -9.58
CA ARG A 11 -3.00 -5.99 -10.04
C ARG A 11 -1.53 -5.92 -10.45
N ASN A 12 -0.95 -4.71 -10.57
CA ASN A 12 0.45 -4.55 -10.93
C ASN A 12 1.33 -4.78 -9.69
N VAL A 13 1.69 -6.04 -9.44
CA VAL A 13 2.38 -6.46 -8.22
C VAL A 13 3.72 -5.73 -8.05
N LYS A 14 4.60 -5.79 -9.05
CA LYS A 14 5.95 -5.22 -8.92
C LYS A 14 5.97 -3.70 -9.07
N GLY A 15 5.15 -3.14 -9.97
CA GLY A 15 5.17 -1.72 -10.28
C GLY A 15 4.32 -0.85 -9.35
N VAL A 16 3.35 -1.43 -8.65
CA VAL A 16 2.42 -0.67 -7.79
C VAL A 16 2.36 -1.26 -6.39
N ILE A 17 2.06 -2.55 -6.24
CA ILE A 17 1.81 -3.13 -4.91
C ILE A 17 3.07 -3.14 -4.04
N TYR A 18 4.24 -3.45 -4.60
CA TYR A 18 5.49 -3.47 -3.83
C TYR A 18 5.87 -2.08 -3.31
N PRO A 19 6.02 -1.04 -4.15
CA PRO A 19 6.31 0.31 -3.66
C PRO A 19 5.22 0.87 -2.76
N LEU A 20 3.94 0.59 -3.05
CA LEU A 20 2.84 0.99 -2.19
C LEU A 20 2.90 0.33 -0.80
N THR A 21 3.24 -0.96 -0.71
CA THR A 21 3.36 -1.65 0.58
C THR A 21 4.44 -0.99 1.43
N ALA A 22 5.59 -0.68 0.82
CA ALA A 22 6.69 -0.01 1.49
C ALA A 22 6.32 1.42 1.93
N ALA A 23 5.64 2.18 1.08
CA ALA A 23 5.16 3.52 1.39
C ALA A 23 4.14 3.51 2.55
N VAL A 24 3.18 2.58 2.53
CA VAL A 24 2.20 2.40 3.61
C VAL A 24 2.90 2.08 4.93
N ALA A 25 3.85 1.14 4.91
CA ALA A 25 4.63 0.77 6.10
C ALA A 25 5.43 1.97 6.65
N ARG A 26 6.03 2.76 5.76
CA ARG A 26 6.79 3.95 6.15
C ARG A 26 5.91 5.06 6.71
N ARG A 27 4.71 5.27 6.15
CA ARG A 27 3.83 6.36 6.57
C ARG A 27 3.02 6.04 7.82
N TYR A 28 2.47 4.82 7.88
CA TYR A 28 1.52 4.41 8.91
C TYR A 28 2.12 3.42 9.92
N GLY A 29 3.36 2.99 9.71
CA GLY A 29 4.02 2.02 10.56
C GLY A 29 3.51 0.59 10.37
N ILE A 30 4.09 -0.29 11.18
CA ILE A 30 3.72 -1.70 11.31
C ILE A 30 3.26 -1.90 12.75
N ARG A 31 2.12 -2.57 12.95
CA ARG A 31 1.59 -2.87 14.28
C ARG A 31 2.50 -3.89 15.01
N ASN A 32 2.43 -3.93 16.33
CA ASN A 32 3.27 -4.81 17.17
C ASN A 32 3.20 -6.31 16.81
N ASP A 33 2.13 -6.77 16.16
CA ASP A 33 1.96 -8.15 15.70
C ASP A 33 2.48 -8.38 14.26
N GLY A 34 3.18 -7.40 13.69
CA GLY A 34 3.71 -7.43 12.32
C GLY A 34 2.67 -7.12 11.25
N ALA A 35 1.50 -6.59 11.61
CA ALA A 35 0.45 -6.27 10.66
C ALA A 35 0.63 -4.89 10.02
N TYR A 36 0.29 -4.82 8.73
CA TYR A 36 0.32 -3.60 7.92
C TYR A 36 -1.12 -3.15 7.65
N PRO A 37 -1.40 -1.84 7.62
CA PRO A 37 -2.75 -1.32 7.36
C PRO A 37 -3.07 -1.28 5.85
N ILE A 38 -2.69 -2.33 5.12
CA ILE A 38 -2.78 -2.38 3.65
C ILE A 38 -4.22 -2.59 3.14
N GLY A 39 -5.15 -3.01 3.98
CA GLY A 39 -6.55 -3.22 3.61
C GLY A 39 -7.23 -1.95 3.12
N ALA A 40 -6.83 -0.79 3.64
CA ALA A 40 -7.30 0.52 3.17
C ALA A 40 -6.84 0.82 1.73
N PHE A 41 -5.75 0.21 1.27
CA PHE A 41 -5.10 0.48 -0.01
C PHE A 41 -5.38 -0.63 -1.06
N TYR A 42 -5.54 -1.86 -0.60
CA TYR A 42 -5.77 -3.06 -1.42
C TYR A 42 -7.18 -3.61 -1.18
N THR A 43 -8.20 -2.95 -1.73
CA THR A 43 -9.58 -3.40 -1.48
C THR A 43 -9.96 -4.70 -2.19
N LEU A 44 -9.16 -5.13 -3.18
CA LEU A 44 -9.41 -6.31 -3.99
C LEU A 44 -8.09 -7.05 -4.23
N HIS A 45 -8.18 -8.39 -4.24
CA HIS A 45 -7.08 -9.29 -4.62
C HIS A 45 -5.83 -9.26 -3.72
N ILE A 46 -5.99 -9.05 -2.41
CA ILE A 46 -4.92 -9.38 -1.47
C ILE A 46 -4.66 -10.90 -1.55
N ASP A 47 -3.43 -11.29 -1.91
CA ASP A 47 -3.04 -12.69 -2.02
C ASP A 47 -3.01 -13.32 -0.63
N ASN A 48 -4.01 -14.17 -0.35
CA ASN A 48 -4.19 -14.83 0.95
C ASN A 48 -3.09 -15.86 1.28
N ARG A 49 -2.23 -16.22 0.31
CA ARG A 49 -1.04 -17.03 0.56
C ARG A 49 0.07 -16.19 1.18
N ILE A 50 0.11 -14.90 0.84
CA ILE A 50 1.12 -13.95 1.31
C ILE A 50 0.64 -13.21 2.54
N TRP A 51 -0.66 -12.93 2.64
CA TRP A 51 -1.24 -12.07 3.69
C TRP A 51 -2.40 -12.75 4.40
N SER A 52 -2.41 -12.65 5.72
CA SER A 52 -3.52 -13.04 6.58
C SER A 52 -4.22 -11.79 7.13
N CYS A 53 -5.53 -11.68 6.96
CA CYS A 53 -6.31 -10.62 7.60
C CYS A 53 -6.33 -10.85 9.12
N VAL A 54 -6.00 -9.81 9.87
CA VAL A 54 -5.97 -9.81 11.35
C VAL A 54 -6.90 -8.75 11.94
N GLY A 55 -7.87 -8.30 11.15
CA GLY A 55 -8.96 -7.41 11.55
C GLY A 55 -8.98 -6.07 10.80
N GLY A 56 -10.15 -5.66 10.32
CA GLY A 56 -10.33 -4.38 9.62
C GLY A 56 -9.37 -4.23 8.44
N ILE A 57 -8.63 -3.11 8.41
CA ILE A 57 -7.61 -2.84 7.39
C ILE A 57 -6.25 -3.54 7.62
N TRP A 58 -6.11 -4.33 8.69
CA TRP A 58 -4.82 -4.88 9.12
C TRP A 58 -4.56 -6.27 8.56
N PHE A 59 -3.41 -6.43 7.90
CA PHE A 59 -2.97 -7.70 7.30
C PHE A 59 -1.54 -8.01 7.71
N ARG A 60 -1.32 -9.24 8.15
CA ARG A 60 0.00 -9.75 8.54
C ARG A 60 0.57 -10.63 7.42
N PRO A 61 1.84 -10.45 7.03
CA PRO A 61 2.44 -11.33 6.05
C PRO A 61 2.65 -12.74 6.65
N SER A 62 2.44 -13.78 5.84
CA SER A 62 2.72 -15.17 6.22
C SER A 62 4.22 -15.40 6.46
N ASP A 63 5.06 -14.65 5.75
CA ASP A 63 6.51 -14.59 5.93
C ASP A 63 6.98 -13.13 5.80
N PRO A 64 7.39 -12.48 6.92
CA PRO A 64 7.90 -11.11 6.90
C PRO A 64 9.12 -10.92 5.99
N LEU A 65 10.00 -11.93 5.89
CA LEU A 65 11.21 -11.85 5.07
C LEU A 65 10.87 -11.70 3.59
N THR A 66 9.75 -12.26 3.13
CA THR A 66 9.27 -12.08 1.76
C THR A 66 8.87 -10.64 1.46
N ILE A 67 8.46 -9.86 2.46
CA ILE A 67 8.15 -8.44 2.31
C ILE A 67 9.43 -7.61 2.37
N GLU A 68 10.30 -7.89 3.34
CA GLU A 68 11.57 -7.19 3.55
C GLU A 68 12.53 -7.35 2.37
N ASN A 69 12.58 -8.55 1.76
CA ASN A 69 13.44 -8.83 0.61
C ASN A 69 12.91 -8.27 -0.72
N ARG A 70 11.80 -7.53 -0.73
CA ARG A 70 11.32 -6.87 -1.95
C ARG A 70 12.28 -5.76 -2.33
N ASN A 71 12.93 -5.92 -3.48
CA ASN A 71 13.78 -4.87 -4.04
C ASN A 71 12.90 -3.71 -4.58
N VAL A 72 12.62 -2.75 -3.71
CA VAL A 72 11.91 -1.51 -4.02
C VAL A 72 12.92 -0.37 -3.93
N LYS A 73 13.02 0.45 -4.98
CA LYS A 73 13.92 1.60 -4.93
C LYS A 73 13.30 2.70 -4.08
N GLU A 74 14.13 3.38 -3.30
CA GLU A 74 13.72 4.49 -2.43
C GLU A 74 12.97 5.59 -3.19
N GLU A 75 13.36 5.89 -4.43
CA GLU A 75 12.65 6.86 -5.29
C GLU A 75 11.19 6.48 -5.55
N ASP A 76 10.90 5.18 -5.73
CA ASP A 76 9.54 4.68 -5.94
C ASP A 76 8.73 4.78 -4.63
N ILE A 77 9.36 4.57 -3.47
CA ILE A 77 8.72 4.72 -2.16
C ILE A 77 8.31 6.18 -1.93
N VAL A 78 9.22 7.13 -2.16
CA VAL A 78 8.96 8.57 -1.98
C VAL A 78 7.85 9.05 -2.91
N LEU A 79 7.84 8.57 -4.15
CA LEU A 79 6.80 8.90 -5.12
C LEU A 79 5.42 8.43 -4.65
N PHE A 80 5.33 7.20 -4.15
CA PHE A 80 4.09 6.64 -3.63
C PHE A 80 3.64 7.29 -2.30
N LEU A 81 4.57 7.70 -1.44
CA LEU A 81 4.26 8.46 -0.23
C LEU A 81 3.54 9.77 -0.56
N ARG A 82 4.08 10.53 -1.50
CA ARG A 82 3.44 11.78 -1.96
C ARG A 82 2.05 11.51 -2.52
N ALA A 83 1.91 10.46 -3.33
CA ALA A 83 0.64 10.14 -3.95
C ALA A 83 -0.44 9.66 -2.96
N ILE A 84 -0.05 8.94 -1.89
CA ILE A 84 -0.95 8.60 -0.78
C ILE A 84 -1.50 9.88 -0.12
N GLU A 85 -0.72 10.95 -0.06
CA GLU A 85 -1.10 12.20 0.62
C GLU A 85 -1.85 13.17 -0.28
N SER A 86 -1.47 13.27 -1.56
CA SER A 86 -1.99 14.26 -2.51
C SER A 86 -3.00 13.72 -3.51
N GLY A 87 -2.97 12.40 -3.78
CA GLY A 87 -3.73 11.79 -4.87
C GLY A 87 -3.19 12.12 -6.28
N GLU A 88 -2.02 12.76 -6.38
CA GLU A 88 -1.44 13.13 -7.68
C GLU A 88 -1.02 11.88 -8.48
N PRO A 89 -1.21 11.89 -9.82
CA PRO A 89 -0.79 10.80 -10.67
C PRO A 89 0.69 10.45 -10.50
N THR A 90 0.98 9.16 -10.42
CA THR A 90 2.34 8.64 -10.25
C THR A 90 2.84 8.03 -11.56
N GLN A 91 3.90 8.60 -12.12
CA GLN A 91 4.51 8.08 -13.34
C GLN A 91 5.47 6.93 -13.03
N LEU A 92 5.13 5.71 -13.48
CA LEU A 92 6.03 4.55 -13.35
C LEU A 92 7.17 4.64 -14.36
N ARG A 93 8.29 3.97 -14.08
CA ARG A 93 9.41 3.84 -15.03
C ARG A 93 9.03 3.18 -16.35
N SER A 94 7.94 2.41 -16.38
CA SER A 94 7.39 1.82 -17.60
C SER A 94 6.70 2.85 -18.52
N GLY A 95 6.56 4.11 -18.09
CA GLY A 95 5.80 5.13 -18.80
C GLY A 95 4.29 5.10 -18.52
N LYS A 96 3.81 4.15 -17.69
CA LYS A 96 2.40 4.10 -17.30
C LYS A 96 2.14 5.03 -16.11
N ALA A 97 1.10 5.85 -16.20
CA ALA A 97 0.59 6.63 -15.09
C ALA A 97 -0.31 5.78 -14.19
N VAL A 98 -0.11 5.88 -12.88
CA VAL A 98 -1.00 5.34 -11.84
C VAL A 98 -1.88 6.47 -11.36
N THR A 99 -3.19 6.27 -11.44
CA THR A 99 -4.20 7.18 -10.92
C THR A 99 -4.64 6.75 -9.52
N TRP A 100 -5.12 7.71 -8.74
CA TRP A 100 -5.45 7.53 -7.33
C TRP A 100 -6.87 8.01 -7.05
N GLU A 101 -7.52 7.37 -6.08
CA GLU A 101 -8.83 7.72 -5.57
C GLU A 101 -8.76 7.89 -4.06
N ALA A 102 -9.63 8.76 -3.53
CA ALA A 102 -9.74 8.97 -2.09
C ALA A 102 -10.12 7.66 -1.38
N ILE A 103 -9.46 7.36 -0.27
CA ILE A 103 -9.88 6.26 0.60
C ILE A 103 -11.17 6.69 1.31
N PRO A 104 -12.23 5.86 1.31
CA PRO A 104 -13.46 6.17 2.03
C PRO A 104 -13.21 6.49 3.49
N GLN A 105 -13.94 7.46 4.05
CA GLN A 105 -13.70 7.97 5.39
C GLN A 105 -13.69 6.87 6.47
N ALA A 106 -14.54 5.84 6.34
CA ALA A 106 -14.61 4.72 7.29
C ALA A 106 -13.28 3.94 7.36
N GLU A 107 -12.67 3.63 6.21
CA GLU A 107 -11.38 2.94 6.17
C GLU A 107 -10.24 3.90 6.56
N ALA A 108 -10.34 5.17 6.16
CA ALA A 108 -9.34 6.18 6.49
C ALA A 108 -9.24 6.44 8.00
N SER A 109 -10.36 6.33 8.74
CA SER A 109 -10.36 6.46 10.20
C SER A 109 -9.72 5.29 10.95
N GLU A 110 -9.47 4.16 10.29
CA GLU A 110 -8.74 3.03 10.89
C GLU A 110 -7.22 3.16 10.72
N LEU A 111 -6.75 4.11 9.90
CA LEU A 111 -5.33 4.34 9.69
C LEU A 111 -4.70 5.01 10.92
N PRO A 112 -3.50 4.58 11.35
CA PRO A 112 -2.76 5.27 12.39
C PRO A 112 -2.51 6.73 12.04
N ASP A 113 -2.66 7.63 13.02
CA ASP A 113 -2.08 8.96 12.95
C ASP A 113 -0.55 8.80 12.99
N SER A 114 0.14 9.42 12.04
CA SER A 114 1.61 9.38 11.95
C SER A 114 2.28 10.45 12.80
#